data_AF-A0A090QHD1-F1
#
_entry.id   AF-A0A090QHD1-F1
#
_cell.length_a   1.000
_cell.length_b   1.000
_cell.length_c   1.000
_cell.angle_alpha   90.00
_cell.angle_beta   90.00
_cell.angle_gamma   90.00
#
_symmetry.space_group_name_H-M   'P 1'
#
loop_
_entity.id
_entity.type
_entity.pdbx_description
1 polymer ?
#
loop_
_entity_poly.entity_id
_entity_poly.type
_entity_poly.pdbx_seq_one_letter_code
_entity_poly.pdbx_strand_id
1 'polypeptide(L)'
;MYFESGKLSENGIPTIEQIADKLNVSQRYLSDTLKKETGKTTTEHLQLNLIDKAKDILLQPHKTIAEVAYELGFEYPHYFSRLFKKKEGISPSQYIEKYKMN
;
A
#
# COMPACT_ATOMS: atom_id res chain seq x y z
N MET A 1 -0.42 -21.18 6.42
CA MET A 1 0.04 -21.22 5.01
C MET A 1 -0.70 -20.17 4.16
N TYR A 2 -0.43 -18.88 4.41
CA TYR A 2 -0.76 -17.75 3.51
C TYR A 2 0.46 -16.84 3.27
N PHE A 3 1.60 -17.13 3.93
CA PHE A 3 2.82 -16.33 3.92
C PHE A 3 3.90 -16.87 2.98
N GLU A 4 3.70 -18.05 2.34
CA GLU A 4 4.79 -18.76 1.64
C GLU A 4 4.68 -18.82 0.11
N SER A 5 3.72 -18.17 -0.51
CA SER A 5 3.67 -18.14 -1.98
C SER A 5 3.70 -16.71 -2.45
N GLY A 6 4.80 -16.32 -3.12
CA GLY A 6 5.04 -15.02 -3.75
C GLY A 6 4.05 -14.63 -4.85
N LYS A 7 2.74 -14.73 -4.58
CA LYS A 7 1.62 -14.35 -5.46
C LYS A 7 1.17 -12.91 -5.22
N LEU A 8 2.07 -12.02 -4.79
CA LEU A 8 1.81 -10.58 -4.79
C LEU A 8 1.97 -9.95 -6.18
N SER A 9 2.26 -10.75 -7.22
CA SER A 9 2.64 -10.26 -8.55
C SER A 9 1.55 -10.31 -9.62
N GLU A 10 0.38 -10.95 -9.41
CA GLU A 10 -0.63 -11.07 -10.48
C GLU A 10 -1.88 -10.17 -10.32
N ASN A 11 -2.32 -9.83 -9.11
CA ASN A 11 -3.65 -9.21 -8.91
C ASN A 11 -3.67 -7.85 -8.20
N GLY A 12 -2.52 -7.20 -8.02
CA GLY A 12 -2.46 -5.90 -7.32
C GLY A 12 -2.90 -5.98 -5.86
N ILE A 13 -3.23 -4.84 -5.27
CA ILE A 13 -3.60 -4.71 -3.87
C ILE A 13 -5.06 -5.16 -3.71
N PRO A 14 -5.36 -6.14 -2.82
CA PRO A 14 -6.71 -6.69 -2.73
C PRO A 14 -7.69 -5.64 -2.20
N THR A 15 -8.86 -5.53 -2.85
CA THR A 15 -9.91 -4.61 -2.40
C THR A 15 -10.52 -5.11 -1.10
N ILE A 16 -11.21 -4.21 -0.40
CA ILE A 16 -11.92 -4.57 0.82
C ILE A 16 -13.02 -5.61 0.56
N GLU A 17 -13.68 -5.58 -0.61
CA GLU A 17 -14.62 -6.65 -0.98
C GLU A 17 -13.91 -8.00 -1.06
N GLN A 18 -12.73 -8.07 -1.67
CA GLN A 18 -11.98 -9.33 -1.79
C GLN A 18 -11.52 -9.88 -0.45
N ILE A 19 -11.19 -9.01 0.51
CA ILE A 19 -10.81 -9.42 1.87
C ILE A 19 -12.06 -9.90 2.63
N ALA A 20 -13.17 -9.19 2.52
CA ALA A 20 -14.43 -9.52 3.17
C ALA A 20 -15.00 -10.86 2.65
N ASP A 21 -14.95 -11.08 1.34
CA ASP A 21 -15.35 -12.30 0.66
C ASP A 21 -14.54 -13.52 1.15
N LYS A 22 -13.21 -13.40 1.23
CA LYS A 22 -12.34 -14.45 1.79
C LYS A 22 -12.59 -14.79 3.24
N LEU A 23 -13.00 -13.80 4.03
CA LEU A 23 -13.31 -13.97 5.46
C LEU A 23 -14.78 -14.34 5.68
N ASN A 24 -15.58 -14.45 4.61
CA ASN A 24 -17.00 -14.75 4.64
C ASN A 24 -17.80 -13.78 5.54
N VAL A 25 -17.39 -12.51 5.54
CA VAL A 25 -18.01 -11.42 6.30
C VAL A 25 -18.45 -10.30 5.36
N SER A 26 -19.41 -9.48 5.81
CA SER A 26 -19.72 -8.27 5.05
C SER A 26 -18.58 -7.25 5.13
N GLN A 27 -18.35 -6.51 4.05
CA GLN A 27 -17.42 -5.37 3.98
C GLN A 27 -17.65 -4.37 5.13
N ARG A 28 -18.92 -4.14 5.48
CA ARG A 28 -19.32 -3.25 6.58
C ARG A 28 -18.89 -3.81 7.94
N TYR A 29 -19.18 -5.07 8.21
CA TYR A 29 -18.77 -5.73 9.45
C TYR A 29 -17.25 -5.78 9.60
N LEU A 30 -16.52 -6.08 8.52
CA LEU A 30 -15.05 -6.05 8.51
C LEU A 30 -14.51 -4.65 8.79
N SER A 31 -15.10 -3.63 8.15
CA SER A 31 -14.71 -2.21 8.35
C SER A 31 -14.96 -1.73 9.77
N ASP A 32 -16.14 -2.03 10.31
CA ASP A 32 -16.54 -1.64 11.67
C ASP A 32 -15.68 -2.35 12.72
N THR A 33 -15.41 -3.65 12.51
CA THR A 33 -14.57 -4.44 13.42
C THR A 33 -13.12 -3.96 13.39
N LEU A 34 -12.51 -3.79 12.21
CA LEU A 34 -11.13 -3.25 12.10
C LEU A 34 -11.01 -1.86 12.73
N LYS A 35 -11.98 -0.98 12.48
CA LYS A 35 -11.98 0.35 13.08
C LYS A 35 -12.12 0.30 14.60
N LYS A 36 -12.95 -0.60 15.12
CA LYS A 36 -13.15 -0.78 16.57
C LYS A 36 -11.89 -1.32 17.25
N GLU A 37 -11.24 -2.32 16.65
CA GLU A 37 -10.08 -2.98 17.25
C GLU A 37 -8.77 -2.20 17.07
N THR A 38 -8.59 -1.51 15.94
CA THR A 38 -7.31 -0.85 15.60
C THR A 38 -7.40 0.68 15.54
N GLY A 39 -8.58 1.26 15.70
CA GLY A 39 -8.83 2.70 15.49
C GLY A 39 -8.71 3.18 14.05
N LYS A 40 -8.51 2.29 13.07
CA LYS A 40 -8.23 2.62 11.66
C LYS A 40 -9.23 1.95 10.74
N THR A 41 -9.65 2.67 9.71
CA THR A 41 -10.49 2.11 8.65
C THR A 41 -9.70 1.09 7.83
N THR A 42 -10.40 0.17 7.17
CA THR A 42 -9.76 -0.80 6.28
C THR A 42 -9.00 -0.14 5.14
N THR A 43 -9.50 0.98 4.62
CA THR A 43 -8.79 1.81 3.63
C THR A 43 -7.46 2.33 4.19
N GLU A 44 -7.41 2.72 5.46
CA GLU A 44 -6.15 3.15 6.09
C GLU A 44 -5.18 2.00 6.28
N HIS A 45 -5.65 0.81 6.64
CA HIS A 45 -4.80 -0.39 6.68
C HIS A 45 -4.24 -0.72 5.31
N LEU A 46 -5.06 -0.62 4.27
CA LEU A 46 -4.62 -0.85 2.89
C LEU A 46 -3.55 0.16 2.48
N GLN A 47 -3.79 1.44 2.77
CA GLN A 47 -2.83 2.49 2.50
C GLN A 47 -1.52 2.29 3.26
N LEU A 48 -1.54 1.85 4.52
CA LEU A 48 -0.32 1.58 5.27
C LEU A 48 0.49 0.45 4.64
N ASN A 49 -0.15 -0.68 4.33
CA ASN A 49 0.51 -1.80 3.64
C ASN A 49 1.06 -1.40 2.27
N LEU A 50 0.30 -0.58 1.52
CA LEU A 50 0.74 -0.02 0.25
C LEU A 50 2.00 0.81 0.42
N ILE A 51 2.03 1.71 1.40
CA ILE A 51 3.16 2.60 1.65
C ILE A 51 4.39 1.81 2.09
N ASP A 52 4.23 0.79 2.92
CA ASP A 52 5.36 -0.07 3.30
C ASP A 52 5.94 -0.80 2.09
N LYS A 53 5.10 -1.38 1.22
CA LYS A 53 5.56 -1.97 -0.04
C LYS A 53 6.23 -0.94 -0.97
N ALA A 54 5.70 0.29 -0.99
CA ALA A 54 6.26 1.37 -1.80
C ALA A 54 7.69 1.73 -1.38
N LYS A 55 8.00 1.72 -0.07
CA LYS A 55 9.36 1.99 0.43
C LYS A 55 10.37 1.03 -0.16
N ASP A 56 10.07 -0.27 -0.13
CA ASP A 56 10.96 -1.31 -0.64
C ASP A 56 11.21 -1.13 -2.14
N ILE A 57 10.16 -0.80 -2.90
CA ILE A 57 10.26 -0.64 -4.36
C ILE A 57 10.99 0.66 -4.72
N LEU A 58 10.77 1.76 -4.00
CA LEU A 58 11.42 3.05 -4.27
C LEU A 58 12.95 2.98 -4.13
N LEU A 59 13.45 2.08 -3.28
CA LEU A 59 14.89 1.86 -3.09
C LEU A 59 15.51 0.95 -4.16
N GLN A 60 14.70 0.30 -5.00
CA GLN A 60 15.23 -0.49 -6.12
C GLN A 60 15.92 0.43 -7.15
N PRO A 61 17.08 0.02 -7.68
CA PRO A 61 17.74 0.76 -8.74
C PRO A 61 16.86 0.74 -10.00
N HIS A 62 16.96 1.79 -10.81
CA HIS A 62 16.30 1.93 -12.12
C HIS A 62 14.77 2.02 -12.15
N LYS A 63 14.06 2.11 -11.00
CA LYS A 63 12.64 2.44 -10.99
C LYS A 63 12.39 3.93 -10.79
N THR A 64 11.52 4.48 -11.61
CA THR A 64 10.98 5.83 -11.46
C THR A 64 9.79 5.83 -10.50
N ILE A 65 9.55 6.97 -9.85
CA ILE A 65 8.39 7.16 -8.95
C ILE A 65 7.06 6.87 -9.68
N ALA A 66 6.98 7.18 -10.97
CA ALA A 66 5.80 6.90 -11.78
C ALA A 66 5.57 5.40 -11.95
N GLU A 67 6.60 4.62 -12.28
CA GLU A 67 6.51 3.16 -12.39
C GLU A 67 6.11 2.52 -11.07
N VAL A 68 6.67 2.99 -9.95
CA VAL A 68 6.24 2.51 -8.61
C VAL A 68 4.77 2.79 -8.37
N ALA A 69 4.28 3.98 -8.73
CA ALA A 69 2.87 4.31 -8.59
C ALA A 69 1.97 3.39 -9.42
N TYR A 70 2.33 3.13 -10.69
CA TYR A 70 1.56 2.25 -11.56
C TYR A 70 1.57 0.80 -11.06
N GLU A 71 2.71 0.29 -10.58
CA GLU A 71 2.82 -1.06 -10.00
C GLU A 71 1.96 -1.23 -8.73
N LEU A 72 1.77 -0.14 -7.98
CA LEU A 72 0.91 -0.12 -6.79
C LEU A 72 -0.57 0.14 -7.12
N GLY A 73 -0.93 0.24 -8.41
CA GLY A 73 -2.31 0.38 -8.87
C GLY A 73 -2.84 1.81 -8.88
N PHE A 74 -1.98 2.84 -8.87
CA PHE A 74 -2.42 4.22 -9.06
C PHE A 74 -2.54 4.54 -10.54
N GLU A 75 -3.71 4.99 -10.96
CA GLU A 75 -3.94 5.52 -12.31
C GLU A 75 -3.14 6.81 -12.56
N TYR A 76 -2.93 7.61 -11.52
CA TYR A 76 -2.14 8.84 -11.61
C TYR A 76 -1.05 8.93 -10.53
N PRO A 77 0.24 9.05 -10.90
CA PRO A 77 1.37 9.09 -9.95
C PRO A 77 1.36 10.21 -8.91
N HIS A 78 0.65 11.32 -9.19
CA HIS A 78 0.55 12.43 -8.26
C HIS A 78 -0.29 12.08 -7.01
N TYR A 79 -1.28 11.18 -7.14
CA TYR A 79 -2.04 10.70 -5.98
C TYR A 79 -1.18 9.83 -5.07
N PHE A 80 -0.37 8.94 -5.64
CA PHE A 80 0.63 8.17 -4.90
C PHE A 80 1.57 9.10 -4.14
N SER A 81 2.17 10.08 -4.82
CA SER A 81 3.12 11.01 -4.19
C SER A 81 2.51 11.78 -3.01
N ARG A 82 1.24 12.21 -3.12
CA ARG A 82 0.52 12.85 -2.02
C ARG A 82 0.24 11.90 -0.87
N LEU A 83 -0.21 10.68 -1.17
CA LEU A 83 -0.49 9.66 -0.15
C LEU A 83 0.80 9.28 0.60
N PHE A 84 1.89 9.03 -0.12
CA PHE A 84 3.18 8.69 0.46
C PHE A 84 3.66 9.79 1.40
N LYS A 85 3.66 11.05 0.93
CA LYS A 85 4.02 12.18 1.79
C LYS A 85 3.11 12.33 3.01
N LYS A 86 1.82 12.05 2.88
CA LYS A 86 0.88 12.11 4.01
C LYS A 86 1.17 11.03 5.06
N LYS A 87 1.65 9.86 4.66
CA LYS A 87 1.91 8.73 5.57
C LYS A 87 3.33 8.75 6.14
N GLU A 88 4.34 9.10 5.34
CA GLU A 88 5.76 9.11 5.72
C GLU A 88 6.30 10.47 6.15
N GLY A 89 5.56 11.56 5.87
CA GLY A 89 5.99 12.92 6.16
C GLY A 89 6.91 13.55 5.10
N ILE A 90 7.52 12.74 4.22
CA ILE A 90 8.42 13.20 3.13
C ILE A 90 7.98 12.66 1.77
N SER A 91 8.35 13.35 0.68
CA SER A 91 7.99 12.89 -0.68
C SER A 91 8.75 11.60 -1.06
N PRO A 92 8.26 10.82 -2.05
CA PRO A 92 8.98 9.67 -2.57
C PRO A 92 10.41 10.00 -3.02
N SER A 93 10.61 11.15 -3.69
CA SER A 93 11.95 11.61 -4.09
C SER A 93 12.87 11.86 -2.90
N GLN A 94 12.37 12.54 -1.86
CA GLN A 94 13.12 12.81 -0.64
C GLN A 94 13.45 11.52 0.13
N TYR A 95 12.54 10.54 0.11
CA TYR A 95 12.76 9.23 0.69
C TYR A 95 13.92 8.51 -0.02
N ILE A 96 13.90 8.46 -1.36
CA ILE A 96 14.99 7.87 -2.15
C ILE A 96 16.32 8.54 -1.84
N GLU A 97 16.37 9.87 -1.84
CA GLU A 97 17.59 10.64 -1.56
C GLU A 97 18.14 10.34 -0.15
N LYS A 98 17.27 10.34 0.86
CA LYS A 98 17.64 10.08 2.25
C LYS A 98 18.26 8.70 2.47
N TYR A 99 17.74 7.68 1.81
CA TYR A 99 18.14 6.28 2.04
C TYR A 99 19.12 5.72 1.01
N LYS A 100 19.38 6.40 -0.12
CA LYS A 100 20.48 6.06 -1.04
C LYS A 100 21.85 6.58 -0.56
N MET A 101 21.88 7.49 0.42
CA MET A 101 23.12 8.07 0.98
C MET A 101 23.64 7.34 2.23
N ASN A 102 23.01 6.24 2.63
CA ASN A 102 23.40 5.37 3.75
C ASN A 102 23.80 3.98 3.22
#